data_AF-E2B7T9-F1
#
_entry.id   AF-E2B7T9-F1
#
_cell.length_a   1.000
_cell.length_b   1.000
_cell.length_c   1.000
_cell.angle_alpha   90.00
_cell.angle_beta   90.00
_cell.angle_gamma   90.00
#
_symmetry.space_group_name_H-M   'P 1'
#
loop_
_entity.id
_entity.type
_entity.pdbx_description
1 polymer ?
#
loop_
_entity_poly.entity_id
_entity_poly.type
_entity_poly.pdbx_seq_one_letter_code
_entity_poly.pdbx_strand_id
1 'polypeptide(L)'
;LLQISSPPFILELFLWENVLEQESECVFTDNGAIFSLQKANIARVWPCLELENLSKEEKRDFRSKILEKAQNIAESRAKSKSEKRQYLQKEAVKAQINLDTRTLNKIEFLKNSHRKAAMQEFEDWRCNAEIPILQNIPGKVQKNRKKYRYINILYEC
;
A
#
# COMPACT_ATOMS: atom_id res chain seq x y z
N LEU A 1 10.00 -3.48 36.37
CA LEU A 1 11.38 -3.99 36.30
C LEU A 1 12.20 -2.96 35.55
N LEU A 2 13.24 -2.45 36.18
CA LEU A 2 14.27 -1.66 35.53
C LEU A 2 15.48 -2.58 35.34
N GLN A 3 15.99 -2.70 34.12
CA GLN A 3 17.21 -3.45 33.86
C GLN A 3 18.13 -2.59 32.99
N ILE A 4 19.38 -2.45 33.44
CA ILE A 4 20.43 -1.77 32.70
C ILE A 4 21.65 -2.68 32.62
N SER A 5 22.27 -2.72 31.45
CA SER A 5 23.50 -3.45 31.21
C SER A 5 24.58 -2.50 30.70
N SER A 6 25.71 -2.48 31.39
CA SER A 6 26.92 -1.77 30.99
C SER A 6 28.10 -2.67 31.33
N PRO A 7 28.57 -3.51 30.38
CA PRO A 7 29.57 -4.53 30.67
C PRO A 7 30.78 -3.99 31.46
N PRO A 8 31.23 -4.68 32.52
CA PRO A 8 30.77 -5.99 33.01
C PRO A 8 29.54 -5.96 33.94
N PHE A 9 28.95 -4.79 34.17
CA PHE A 9 27.91 -4.57 35.18
C PHE A 9 26.50 -4.73 34.63
N ILE A 10 25.62 -5.28 35.45
CA ILE A 10 24.18 -5.35 35.21
C ILE A 10 23.49 -4.95 36.51
N LEU A 11 22.54 -4.02 36.42
CA LEU A 11 21.66 -3.66 37.52
C LEU A 11 20.23 -4.01 37.14
N GLU A 12 19.54 -4.68 38.06
CA GLU A 12 18.16 -5.10 37.89
C GLU A 12 17.36 -4.77 39.15
N LEU A 13 16.31 -3.96 39.00
CA LEU A 13 15.47 -3.50 40.10
C LEU A 13 14.00 -3.88 39.87
N PHE A 14 13.42 -4.55 40.86
CA PHE A 14 11.99 -4.88 40.87
C PHE A 14 11.23 -3.74 41.51
N LEU A 15 10.94 -2.69 40.75
CA LEU A 15 10.24 -1.51 41.25
C LEU A 15 8.92 -1.87 41.96
N TRP A 16 8.58 -1.09 43.00
CA TRP A 16 7.38 -1.28 43.81
C TRP A 16 6.10 -1.34 42.96
N GLU A 17 6.01 -0.50 41.94
CA GLU A 17 4.92 -0.52 40.96
C GLU A 17 5.42 -0.13 39.56
N ASN A 18 4.53 -0.19 38.58
CA ASN A 18 4.84 0.15 37.19
C ASN A 18 5.16 1.65 37.01
N VAL A 19 6.06 1.90 36.07
CA VAL A 19 6.44 3.23 35.59
C VAL A 19 6.02 3.39 34.13
N LEU A 20 5.81 4.63 33.70
CA LEU A 20 5.55 4.98 32.30
C LEU A 20 6.87 5.05 31.56
N GLU A 21 7.18 4.01 30.79
CA GLU A 21 8.43 3.91 30.03
C GLU A 21 8.62 5.07 29.05
N GLN A 22 7.54 5.55 28.42
CA GLN A 22 7.58 6.62 27.43
C GLN A 22 7.87 8.00 28.04
N GLU A 23 7.62 8.16 29.34
CA GLU A 23 7.80 9.41 30.09
C GLU A 23 8.97 9.30 31.08
N SER A 24 9.69 8.19 31.06
CA SER A 24 10.88 7.97 31.87
C SER A 24 12.14 8.13 31.04
N GLU A 25 13.22 8.60 31.65
CA GLU A 25 14.49 8.86 30.98
C GLU A 25 15.66 8.26 31.77
N CYS A 26 16.74 7.97 31.04
CA CYS A 26 18.00 7.50 31.59
C CYS A 26 19.14 8.32 30.98
N VAL A 27 19.94 8.96 31.82
CA VAL A 27 21.09 9.77 31.42
C VAL A 27 22.37 9.12 31.94
N PHE A 28 23.30 8.81 31.03
CA PHE A 28 24.64 8.39 31.39
C PHE A 28 25.53 9.61 31.66
N THR A 29 26.28 9.53 32.75
CA THR A 29 27.25 10.54 33.20
C THR A 29 28.59 9.85 33.42
N ASP A 30 29.67 10.64 33.56
CA ASP A 30 31.02 10.11 33.80
C ASP A 30 31.10 9.20 35.05
N ASN A 31 30.19 9.43 36.01
CA ASN A 31 30.18 8.73 37.30
C ASN A 31 29.04 7.69 37.42
N GLY A 32 28.25 7.44 36.38
CA GLY A 32 27.17 6.44 36.42
C GLY A 32 25.93 6.80 35.62
N ALA A 33 24.80 6.13 35.89
CA ALA A 33 23.53 6.36 35.23
C ALA A 33 22.50 6.99 36.20
N ILE A 34 21.82 8.04 35.74
CA ILE A 34 20.74 8.71 36.46
C ILE A 34 19.42 8.33 35.77
N PHE A 35 18.46 7.85 36.55
CA PHE A 35 17.12 7.48 36.06
C PHE A 35 16.08 8.46 36.60
N SER A 36 15.34 9.11 35.70
CA SER A 36 14.13 9.85 36.05
C SER A 36 12.93 8.98 35.66
N LEU A 37 12.25 8.41 36.65
CA LEU A 37 11.16 7.46 36.42
C LEU A 37 9.80 8.09 36.72
N GLN A 38 8.90 8.07 35.74
CA GLN A 38 7.54 8.54 35.92
C GLN A 38 6.64 7.40 36.41
N LYS A 39 6.01 7.56 37.58
CA LYS A 39 5.07 6.56 38.11
C LYS A 39 3.85 6.43 37.20
N ALA A 40 3.40 5.20 36.94
CA ALA A 40 2.15 4.98 36.23
C ALA A 40 0.93 5.42 37.06
N ASN A 41 1.04 5.37 38.38
CA ASN A 41 0.03 5.88 39.30
C ASN A 41 0.65 6.94 40.22
N ILE A 42 0.46 8.21 39.86
CA ILE A 42 1.05 9.36 40.58
C ILE A 42 0.47 9.48 42.00
N ALA A 43 -0.77 9.06 42.22
CA ALA A 43 -1.43 9.15 43.52
C ALA A 43 -0.89 8.14 44.54
N ARG A 44 -0.20 7.08 44.09
CA ARG A 44 0.36 6.06 44.98
C ARG A 44 1.73 6.48 45.51
N VAL A 45 1.79 6.63 46.84
CA VAL A 45 3.05 6.77 47.57
C VAL A 45 3.73 5.40 47.62
N TRP A 46 5.00 5.37 47.22
CA TRP A 46 5.80 4.16 47.27
C TRP A 46 6.51 4.14 48.63
N PRO A 47 6.27 3.14 49.48
CA PRO A 47 6.94 3.04 50.78
C PRO A 47 8.45 2.80 50.61
N CYS A 48 8.83 2.11 49.54
CA CYS A 48 10.20 1.82 49.12
C CYS A 48 10.27 1.83 47.59
N LEU A 49 11.48 1.94 47.02
CA LEU A 49 11.67 1.95 45.57
C LEU A 49 11.37 0.58 44.93
N GLU A 50 11.70 -0.50 45.64
CA GLU A 50 11.66 -1.88 45.15
C GLU A 50 10.72 -2.75 45.99
N LEU A 51 10.15 -3.76 45.35
CA LEU A 51 9.47 -4.86 46.03
C LEU A 51 10.48 -5.67 46.85
N GLU A 52 10.34 -5.62 48.16
CA GLU A 52 11.14 -6.41 49.08
C GLU A 52 10.63 -7.87 49.14
N ASN A 53 11.51 -8.79 49.56
CA ASN A 53 11.17 -10.20 49.86
C ASN A 53 10.64 -11.05 48.69
N LEU A 54 10.91 -10.67 47.44
CA LEU A 54 10.58 -11.52 46.29
C LEU A 54 11.39 -12.82 46.28
N SER A 55 10.70 -13.95 46.21
CA SER A 55 11.27 -15.28 45.98
C SER A 55 11.95 -15.38 44.61
N LYS A 56 12.77 -16.42 44.41
CA LYS A 56 13.45 -16.65 43.13
C LYS A 56 12.43 -16.93 42.01
N GLU A 57 11.35 -17.63 42.36
CA GLU A 57 10.26 -18.01 41.47
C GLU A 57 9.49 -16.77 41.01
N GLU A 58 9.17 -15.84 41.92
CA GLU A 58 8.50 -14.58 41.59
C GLU A 58 9.38 -13.69 40.70
N LYS A 59 10.68 -13.57 41.01
CA LYS A 59 11.62 -12.83 40.14
C LYS A 59 11.67 -13.41 38.74
N ARG A 60 11.68 -14.74 38.63
CA ARG A 60 11.66 -15.43 37.32
C ARG A 60 10.37 -15.14 36.56
N ASP A 61 9.22 -15.27 37.22
CA ASP A 61 7.91 -15.00 36.63
C ASP A 61 7.79 -13.55 36.14
N PHE A 62 8.30 -12.59 36.92
CA PHE A 62 8.31 -11.18 36.54
C PHE A 62 9.13 -10.92 35.27
N ARG A 63 10.32 -11.54 35.16
CA ARG A 63 11.15 -11.46 33.95
C ARG A 63 10.45 -12.07 32.75
N SER A 64 9.86 -13.26 32.92
CA SER A 64 9.12 -13.95 31.86
C SER A 64 7.97 -13.11 31.32
N LYS A 65 7.15 -12.52 32.21
CA LYS A 65 6.03 -11.65 31.81
C LYS A 65 6.47 -10.41 31.02
N ILE A 66 7.59 -9.80 31.43
CA ILE A 66 8.11 -8.62 30.74
C ILE A 66 8.69 -8.98 29.38
N LEU A 67 9.44 -10.09 29.30
CA LEU A 67 9.97 -10.61 28.05
C LEU A 67 8.83 -10.93 27.07
N GLU A 68 7.80 -11.62 27.54
CA GLU A 68 6.61 -11.94 26.75
C GLU A 68 5.90 -10.67 26.25
N LYS A 69 5.71 -9.68 27.13
CA LYS A 69 5.14 -8.38 26.73
C LYS A 69 5.97 -7.68 25.67
N ALA A 70 7.30 -7.65 25.83
CA ALA A 70 8.21 -7.04 24.86
C ALA A 70 8.15 -7.76 23.51
N GLN A 71 8.12 -9.10 23.52
CA GLN A 71 7.98 -9.91 22.32
C GLN A 71 6.63 -9.64 21.61
N ASN A 72 5.52 -9.64 22.34
CA ASN A 72 4.20 -9.35 21.80
C ASN A 72 4.11 -7.95 21.16
N ILE A 73 4.74 -6.94 21.78
CA ILE A 73 4.82 -5.59 21.21
C ILE A 73 5.63 -5.59 19.91
N ALA A 74 6.78 -6.27 19.90
CA ALA A 74 7.63 -6.36 18.72
C ALA A 74 6.93 -7.06 17.55
N GLU A 75 6.25 -8.18 17.82
CA GLU A 75 5.47 -8.95 16.84
C GLU A 75 4.29 -8.13 16.30
N SER A 76 3.54 -7.46 17.17
CA SER A 76 2.43 -6.59 16.79
C SER A 76 2.91 -5.44 15.88
N ARG A 77 4.03 -4.80 16.25
CA ARG A 77 4.65 -3.74 15.44
C ARG A 77 5.12 -4.25 14.08
N ALA A 78 5.72 -5.44 14.04
CA ALA A 78 6.17 -6.07 12.80
C ALA A 78 4.98 -6.40 11.88
N LYS A 79 3.90 -6.96 12.44
CA LYS A 79 2.66 -7.27 11.72
C LYS A 79 2.03 -6.02 11.13
N SER A 80 1.83 -4.98 11.95
CA SER A 80 1.26 -3.70 11.50
C SER A 80 2.09 -3.06 10.38
N LYS A 81 3.42 -3.09 10.48
CA LYS A 81 4.32 -2.60 9.42
C LYS A 81 4.18 -3.40 8.13
N SER A 82 4.06 -4.72 8.23
CA SER A 82 3.85 -5.61 7.07
C SER A 82 2.52 -5.34 6.38
N GLU A 83 1.43 -5.24 7.15
CA GLU A 83 0.08 -4.95 6.64
C GLU A 83 0.04 -3.59 5.94
N LYS A 84 0.61 -2.55 6.57
CA LYS A 84 0.72 -1.21 5.96
C LYS A 84 1.51 -1.24 4.66
N ARG A 85 2.63 -1.97 4.61
CA ARG A 85 3.44 -2.12 3.39
C ARG A 85 2.63 -2.80 2.28
N GLN A 86 1.95 -3.90 2.60
CA GLN A 86 1.14 -4.64 1.64
C GLN A 86 -0.01 -3.80 1.09
N TYR A 87 -0.69 -3.04 1.96
CA TYR A 87 -1.73 -2.11 1.56
C TYR A 87 -1.21 -1.03 0.59
N LEU A 88 -0.11 -0.36 0.94
CA LEU A 88 0.49 0.67 0.09
C LEU A 88 0.95 0.11 -1.26
N GLN A 89 1.47 -1.12 -1.30
CA GLN A 89 1.82 -1.78 -2.55
C GLN A 89 0.61 -2.03 -3.44
N LYS A 90 -0.50 -2.51 -2.87
CA LYS A 90 -1.76 -2.71 -3.63
C LYS A 90 -2.29 -1.40 -4.19
N GLU A 91 -2.30 -0.34 -3.38
CA GLU A 91 -2.76 0.98 -3.82
C GLU A 91 -1.87 1.57 -4.92
N ALA A 92 -0.54 1.42 -4.80
CA ALA A 92 0.39 1.86 -5.84
C ALA A 92 0.16 1.13 -7.18
N VAL A 93 -0.03 -0.21 -7.14
CA VAL A 93 -0.34 -1.00 -8.34
C VAL A 93 -1.67 -0.55 -8.96
N LYS A 94 -2.70 -0.33 -8.15
CA LYS A 94 -4.01 0.13 -8.62
C LYS A 94 -3.92 1.51 -9.27
N ALA A 95 -3.17 2.43 -8.66
CA ALA A 95 -2.93 3.77 -9.22
C ALA A 95 -2.21 3.68 -10.58
N GLN A 96 -1.19 2.83 -10.68
CA GLN A 96 -0.47 2.59 -11.93
C GLN A 96 -1.39 2.07 -13.04
N ILE A 97 -2.19 1.03 -12.76
CA ILE A 97 -3.14 0.45 -13.72
C ILE A 97 -4.13 1.51 -14.23
N ASN A 98 -4.63 2.36 -13.33
CA ASN A 98 -5.58 3.42 -13.71
C ASN A 98 -4.94 4.47 -14.63
N LEU A 99 -3.69 4.85 -14.35
CA LEU A 99 -2.93 5.78 -15.20
C LEU A 99 -2.67 5.18 -16.58
N ASP A 100 -2.24 3.93 -16.64
CA ASP A 100 -1.95 3.24 -17.89
C ASP A 100 -3.22 3.06 -18.72
N THR A 101 -4.32 2.66 -18.08
CA THR A 101 -5.63 2.51 -18.74
C THR A 101 -6.12 3.83 -19.31
N ARG A 102 -6.01 4.94 -18.56
CA ARG A 102 -6.39 6.27 -19.05
C ARG A 102 -5.55 6.68 -20.26
N THR A 103 -4.26 6.38 -20.22
CA THR A 103 -3.32 6.70 -21.30
C THR A 103 -3.64 5.89 -22.56
N LEU A 104 -3.82 4.57 -22.42
CA LEU A 104 -4.15 3.68 -23.53
C LEU A 104 -5.50 4.03 -24.16
N ASN A 105 -6.52 4.31 -23.35
CA ASN A 105 -7.83 4.76 -23.85
C ASN A 105 -7.72 6.05 -24.66
N LYS A 106 -6.87 6.99 -24.24
CA LYS A 106 -6.63 8.24 -24.99
C LYS A 106 -5.95 7.96 -26.33
N ILE A 107 -4.92 7.11 -26.34
CA ILE A 107 -4.21 6.72 -27.57
C ILE A 107 -5.17 6.02 -28.53
N GLU A 108 -5.97 5.08 -28.03
CA GLU A 108 -6.91 4.33 -28.85
C GLU A 108 -8.01 5.22 -29.41
N PHE A 109 -8.55 6.15 -28.62
CA PHE A 109 -9.50 7.14 -29.07
C PHE A 109 -8.94 7.98 -30.24
N LEU A 110 -7.73 8.52 -30.08
CA LEU A 110 -7.08 9.31 -31.13
C LEU A 110 -6.82 8.48 -32.39
N LYS A 111 -6.26 7.28 -32.24
CA LYS A 111 -6.01 6.35 -33.36
C LYS A 111 -7.30 6.04 -34.13
N ASN A 112 -8.38 5.75 -33.41
CA ASN A 112 -9.67 5.43 -34.02
C ASN A 112 -10.31 6.65 -34.70
N SER A 113 -10.14 7.84 -34.13
CA SER A 113 -10.59 9.10 -34.73
C SER A 113 -9.88 9.36 -36.07
N HIS A 114 -8.55 9.28 -36.10
CA HIS A 114 -7.78 9.44 -37.35
C HIS A 114 -8.13 8.37 -38.39
N ARG A 115 -8.27 7.10 -37.97
CA ARG A 115 -8.68 6.02 -38.86
C ARG A 115 -10.05 6.28 -39.50
N LYS A 116 -11.02 6.76 -38.72
CA LYS A 116 -12.35 7.11 -39.22
C LYS A 116 -12.29 8.27 -40.21
N ALA A 117 -11.55 9.33 -39.88
CA ALA A 117 -11.38 10.48 -40.77
C ALA A 117 -10.75 10.07 -42.11
N ALA A 118 -9.63 9.33 -42.09
CA ALA A 118 -8.96 8.86 -43.30
C ALA A 118 -9.84 7.92 -44.14
N MET A 119 -10.65 7.06 -43.49
CA MET A 119 -11.60 6.21 -44.21
C MET A 119 -12.71 7.04 -44.86
N GLN A 120 -13.22 8.07 -44.17
CA GLN A 120 -14.22 8.98 -44.73
C GLN A 120 -13.66 9.74 -45.93
N GLU A 121 -12.46 10.32 -45.81
CA GLU A 121 -11.78 11.01 -46.91
C GLU A 121 -11.55 10.09 -48.11
N PHE A 122 -11.17 8.84 -47.87
CA PHE A 122 -11.01 7.84 -48.93
C PHE A 122 -12.34 7.51 -49.63
N GLU A 123 -13.42 7.38 -48.86
CA GLU A 123 -14.77 7.14 -49.38
C GLU A 123 -15.31 8.33 -50.18
N ASP A 124 -15.11 9.55 -49.68
CA ASP A 124 -15.44 10.78 -50.38
C ASP A 124 -14.65 10.91 -51.70
N TRP A 125 -13.34 10.59 -51.68
CA TRP A 125 -12.55 10.52 -52.89
C TRP A 125 -13.09 9.47 -53.86
N ARG A 126 -13.42 8.26 -53.39
CA ARG A 126 -13.96 7.19 -54.26
C ARG A 126 -15.25 7.62 -54.96
N CYS A 127 -16.18 8.23 -54.23
CA CYS A 127 -17.44 8.74 -54.79
C CYS A 127 -17.22 9.85 -55.83
N ASN A 128 -16.22 10.72 -55.64
CA ASN A 128 -15.92 11.82 -56.55
C ASN A 128 -15.00 11.42 -57.72
N ALA A 129 -14.17 10.38 -57.55
CA ALA A 129 -13.23 9.85 -58.53
C ALA A 129 -13.84 8.76 -59.41
N GLU A 130 -15.05 8.27 -59.10
CA GLU A 130 -15.93 7.63 -60.07
C GLU A 130 -16.31 8.65 -61.15
N ILE A 131 -15.36 8.97 -62.04
CA ILE A 131 -15.69 9.17 -63.43
C ILE A 131 -16.42 7.89 -63.83
N PRO A 132 -17.62 7.96 -64.40
CA PRO A 132 -18.30 6.78 -64.88
C PRO A 132 -17.54 6.27 -66.11
N ILE A 133 -16.47 5.50 -65.86
CA ILE A 133 -15.61 4.86 -66.88
C ILE A 133 -16.47 3.99 -67.81
N LEU A 134 -17.68 3.60 -67.37
CA LEU A 134 -18.60 2.70 -68.05
C LEU A 134 -19.95 3.33 -68.43
N GLN A 135 -20.05 4.66 -68.59
CA GLN A 135 -21.32 5.28 -69.00
C GLN A 135 -21.80 4.87 -70.41
N ASN A 136 -20.88 4.42 -71.28
CA ASN A 136 -21.16 4.11 -72.69
C ASN A 136 -20.90 2.63 -73.08
N ILE A 137 -20.67 1.73 -72.12
CA ILE A 137 -20.44 0.31 -72.42
C ILE A 137 -21.66 -0.50 -71.96
N PRO A 138 -22.43 -1.14 -72.87
CA PRO A 138 -23.55 -1.98 -72.49
C PRO A 138 -23.05 -3.21 -71.73
N GLY A 139 -23.09 -3.16 -70.40
CA GLY A 139 -22.72 -4.28 -69.55
C GLY A 139 -23.75 -5.40 -69.63
N LYS A 140 -23.35 -6.60 -70.03
CA LYS A 140 -24.19 -7.81 -69.86
C LYS A 140 -24.26 -8.17 -68.38
N VAL A 141 -25.47 -8.29 -67.84
CA VAL A 141 -25.73 -8.71 -66.46
C VAL A 141 -25.22 -10.15 -66.26
N GLN A 142 -24.10 -10.32 -65.55
CA GLN A 142 -23.67 -11.63 -65.07
C GLN A 142 -24.34 -11.94 -63.72
N LYS A 143 -25.12 -13.04 -63.68
CA LYS A 143 -25.85 -13.54 -62.49
C LYS A 143 -24.96 -14.18 -61.41
N ASN A 144 -23.73 -13.71 -61.21
CA ASN A 144 -22.84 -14.23 -60.17
C ASN A 144 -22.51 -13.15 -59.13
N ARG A 145 -23.50 -12.74 -58.34
CA ARG A 145 -23.26 -12.06 -57.06
C ARG A 145 -23.52 -13.04 -55.92
N LYS A 146 -22.43 -13.57 -55.33
CA LYS A 146 -22.51 -14.06 -53.95
C LYS A 146 -23.00 -12.91 -53.09
N LYS A 147 -24.07 -13.15 -52.35
CA LYS A 147 -24.77 -12.17 -51.51
C LYS A 147 -23.86 -11.82 -50.33
N TYR A 148 -22.98 -10.83 -50.47
CA TYR A 148 -22.33 -10.24 -49.32
C TYR A 148 -23.40 -9.55 -48.49
N ARG A 149 -23.59 -10.07 -47.28
CA ARG A 149 -24.54 -9.57 -46.29
C ARG A 149 -24.03 -8.20 -45.87
N TYR A 150 -24.66 -7.13 -46.35
CA TYR A 150 -24.49 -5.81 -45.76
C TYR A 150 -24.85 -5.92 -44.28
N ILE A 151 -23.88 -5.71 -43.40
CA ILE A 151 -24.15 -5.47 -42.00
C ILE A 151 -24.70 -4.05 -41.96
N ASN A 152 -26.02 -3.93 -41.77
CA ASN A 152 -26.67 -2.66 -41.45
C ASN A 152 -25.98 -2.07 -40.22
N ILE A 153 -25.14 -1.07 -40.42
CA ILE A 153 -24.82 -0.13 -39.35
C ILE A 153 -25.94 0.91 -39.40
N LEU A 154 -27.00 0.64 -38.63
CA LEU A 154 -28.02 1.64 -38.32
C LEU A 154 -27.33 2.72 -37.49
N TYR A 155 -27.12 3.89 -38.09
CA TYR A 155 -27.07 5.15 -37.35
C TYR A 155 -28.41 5.83 -37.63
N GLU A 156 -29.28 5.87 -36.61
CA GLU A 156 -30.37 6.82 -36.54
C GLU A 156 -29.78 8.23 -36.59
N CYS A 157 -30.34 9.08 -37.46
CA CYS A 157 -30.03 10.50 -37.59
C CYS A 157 -30.41 11.30 -36.34
#